data_AF-A0A5B8TYH1-F1
#
_entry.id   AF-A0A5B8TYH1-F1
#
_cell.length_a   1.000
_cell.length_b   1.000
_cell.length_c   1.000
_cell.angle_alpha   90.00
_cell.angle_beta   90.00
_cell.angle_gamma   90.00
#
_symmetry.space_group_name_H-M   'P 1'
#
loop_
_entity.id
_entity.type
_entity.pdbx_description
1 polymer ?
#
loop_
_entity_poly.entity_id
_entity_poly.type
_entity_poly.pdbx_seq_one_letter_code
_entity_poly.pdbx_strand_id
1 'polypeptide(L)' 'KKCSKNPLASRQSFWAELNVAHLHHNNVVHVIAATTCAPSSQDTLGTIIMEYVGNSTLHHI' A
#
# COMPACT_ATOMS: atom_id res chain seq x y z
N LYS A 1 3.94 -25.84 3.69
CA LYS A 1 3.06 -25.39 2.57
C LYS A 1 3.76 -24.26 1.84
N LYS A 2 4.35 -24.50 0.66
CA LYS A 2 4.90 -23.42 -0.17
C LYS A 2 3.71 -22.76 -0.85
N CYS A 3 3.11 -21.75 -0.22
CA CYS A 3 2.12 -20.92 -0.91
C CYS A 3 2.88 -20.25 -2.06
N SER A 4 2.70 -20.74 -3.29
CA SER A 4 3.07 -19.99 -4.48
C SER A 4 2.19 -18.74 -4.48
N LYS A 5 2.65 -17.67 -3.82
CA LYS A 5 1.99 -16.38 -3.81
C LYS A 5 1.74 -16.01 -5.26
N ASN A 6 0.48 -16.03 -5.69
CA ASN A 6 0.11 -15.70 -7.06
C ASN A 6 0.32 -14.19 -7.22
N PRO A 7 1.35 -13.73 -7.96
CA PRO A 7 1.68 -12.31 -8.01
C PRO A 7 0.55 -11.50 -8.65
N LEU A 8 -0.22 -12.10 -9.55
CA LEU A 8 -1.39 -11.46 -10.16
C LEU A 8 -2.50 -11.25 -9.13
N ALA A 9 -2.81 -12.27 -8.34
CA ALA A 9 -3.81 -12.16 -7.28
C ALA A 9 -3.39 -11.10 -6.25
N SER A 10 -2.12 -11.08 -5.84
CA SER A 10 -1.63 -10.07 -4.91
C SER A 10 -1.68 -8.65 -5.49
N ARG A 11 -1.37 -8.46 -6.77
CA ARG A 11 -1.52 -7.16 -7.44
C ARG A 11 -2.99 -6.72 -7.52
N GLN A 12 -3.90 -7.64 -7.80
CA GLN A 12 -5.33 -7.33 -7.82
C GLN A 12 -5.86 -6.94 -6.45
N SER A 13 -5.51 -7.69 -5.40
CA SER A 13 -5.87 -7.34 -4.03
C SER A 13 -5.32 -5.97 -3.64
N PHE A 14 -4.07 -5.67 -4.00
CA PHE A 14 -3.46 -4.37 -3.72
C PHE A 14 -4.21 -3.20 -4.37
N TRP A 15 -4.59 -3.31 -5.65
CA TRP A 15 -5.38 -2.27 -6.30
C TRP A 15 -6.80 -2.16 -5.72
N ALA A 16 -7.40 -3.28 -5.29
CA ALA A 16 -8.72 -3.27 -4.65
C ALA A 16 -8.70 -2.56 -3.29
N GLU A 17 -7.64 -2.74 -2.50
CA GLU A 17 -7.44 -2.04 -1.22
C GLU A 17 -7.13 -0.55 -1.43
N LEU A 18 -6.46 -0.20 -2.52
CA LEU A 18 -6.14 1.18 -2.88
C LEU A 18 -7.36 2.03 -3.26
N ASN A 19 -8.57 1.48 -3.27
CA ASN A 19 -9.79 2.30 -3.34
C ASN A 19 -9.84 3.37 -2.24
N VAL A 20 -9.12 3.18 -1.13
CA VAL A 20 -8.90 4.19 -0.09
C VAL A 20 -8.23 5.47 -0.60
N ALA A 21 -7.51 5.44 -1.73
CA ALA A 21 -6.89 6.62 -2.32
C ALA A 21 -7.90 7.68 -2.77
N HIS A 22 -9.16 7.28 -3.02
CA HIS A 22 -10.25 8.22 -3.32
C HIS A 22 -10.95 8.74 -2.06
N LEU A 23 -10.58 8.23 -0.87
CA LEU A 23 -11.18 8.64 0.38
C LEU A 23 -10.49 9.92 0.88
N HIS A 24 -11.11 11.07 0.64
CA HIS A 24 -10.62 12.35 1.14
C HIS A 24 -11.36 12.72 2.41
N HIS A 25 -10.75 12.46 3.57
CA HIS A 25 -11.32 12.79 4.87
C HIS A 25 -10.23 13.24 5.83
N ASN A 26 -10.53 14.22 6.70
CA ASN A 26 -9.54 14.85 7.59
C ASN A 26 -8.88 13.89 8.60
N ASN A 27 -9.49 12.72 8.84
CA ASN A 27 -8.98 11.70 9.76
C ASN A 27 -8.41 10.47 9.03
N VAL A 28 -8.28 10.54 7.71
CA VAL A 28 -7.76 9.43 6.89
C VAL A 28 -6.56 9.93 6.11
N VAL A 29 -5.45 9.19 6.25
CA VAL A 29 -4.21 9.50 5.57
C VAL A 29 -4.42 9.44 4.05
N HIS A 30 -4.24 10.58 3.39
CA HIS A 30 -4.39 10.70 1.95
C HIS A 30 -3.26 9.96 1.22
N VAL A 31 -3.65 9.05 0.32
CA VAL A 31 -2.73 8.38 -0.59
C VAL A 31 -2.50 9.25 -1.82
N ILE A 32 -1.24 9.61 -2.08
CA ILE A 32 -0.83 10.50 -3.17
C ILE A 32 -0.62 9.70 -4.46
N ALA A 33 0.04 8.54 -4.35
CA ALA A 33 0.32 7.68 -5.49
C ALA A 33 0.56 6.24 -5.03
N ALA A 34 0.31 5.27 -5.90
CA ALA A 34 0.77 3.91 -5.69
C ALA A 34 1.19 3.26 -7.01
N THR A 35 2.11 2.32 -6.92
CA THR A 35 2.64 1.57 -8.06
C THR A 35 2.68 0.08 -7.70
N THR A 36 2.50 -0.78 -8.68
CA THR A 36 2.76 -2.23 -8.57
C THR A 36 4.01 -2.66 -9.34
N CYS A 37 4.85 -1.68 -9.71
CA CYS A 37 6.13 -1.87 -10.35
C CYS A 37 7.22 -1.76 -9.28
N ALA A 38 7.52 -2.88 -8.63
CA ALA A 38 8.76 -2.99 -7.89
C ALA A 38 9.91 -3.18 -8.90
N PRO A 39 11.00 -2.41 -8.81
CA PRO A 39 12.20 -2.69 -9.60
C PRO A 39 12.63 -4.14 -9.35
N SER A 40 13.13 -4.81 -10.39
CA SER A 40 13.47 -6.24 -10.44
C SER A 40 14.43 -6.75 -9.34
N SER A 41 14.94 -5.87 -8.49
CA SER A 41 15.79 -6.15 -7.35
C SER A 41 15.06 -6.28 -6.01
N GLN A 42 13.75 -6.00 -5.95
CA GLN A 42 12.97 -6.09 -4.70
C GLN A 42 11.80 -7.08 -4.83
N ASP A 43 11.65 -7.97 -3.85
CA ASP A 43 10.50 -8.89 -3.70
C ASP A 43 9.23 -8.16 -3.20
N THR A 44 9.13 -6.86 -3.47
CA THR A 44 7.98 -6.05 -3.08
C THR A 44 6.93 -6.08 -4.18
N LEU A 45 5.66 -5.96 -3.79
CA LEU A 45 4.56 -5.93 -4.76
C LEU A 45 4.51 -4.60 -5.52
N GLY A 46 4.97 -3.53 -4.86
CA GLY A 46 4.66 -2.17 -5.24
C GLY A 46 5.09 -1.16 -4.17
N THR A 47 4.89 0.13 -4.46
CA THR A 47 5.17 1.24 -3.52
C THR A 47 3.91 2.06 -3.33
N ILE A 48 3.62 2.49 -2.10
CA ILE A 48 2.56 3.45 -1.79
C ILE A 48 3.22 4.72 -1.25
N ILE A 49 2.82 5.86 -1.80
CA ILE A 49 3.20 7.19 -1.34
C ILE A 49 1.95 7.81 -0.72
N MET A 50 2.06 8.19 0.55
CA MET A 50 0.97 8.75 1.33
C MET A 50 1.45 10.01 2.04
N GLU A 51 0.52 10.85 2.48
CA GLU A 51 0.85 12.05 3.24
C GLU A 51 1.56 11.69 4.56
N TYR A 52 2.39 12.61 5.03
CA TYR A 52 3.12 12.45 6.27
C TYR A 52 2.32 13.03 7.43
N VAL A 53 1.83 12.17 8.33
CA VAL A 53 0.98 12.57 9.48
C VAL A 53 1.72 12.60 10.83
N GLY A 54 3.05 12.43 10.83
CA GLY A 54 3.89 12.49 12.04
C GLY A 54 4.68 11.21 12.30
N ASN A 55 5.32 11.14 13.47
CA ASN A 55 6.30 10.11 13.82
C ASN A 55 5.75 8.98 14.70
N SER A 56 4.51 9.09 15.17
CA SER A 56 3.94 8.18 16.16
C SER A 56 2.68 7.52 15.62
N THR A 57 2.58 6.21 15.85
CA THR A 57 1.34 5.48 15.65
C THR A 57 0.66 5.27 16.99
N LEU A 58 -0.65 5.04 16.99
CA LEU A 58 -1.41 4.79 18.23
C LEU A 58 -0.92 3.56 19.01
N HIS A 59 -0.17 2.67 18.36
CA HIS A 59 0.41 1.48 18.99
C HIS A 59 1.77 1.75 19.66
N HIS A 60 2.39 2.92 19.44
CA HIS A 60 3.70 3.29 19.99
C HIS A 60 3.56 4.37 21.08
N ILE A 61 2.73 4.09 22.09
CA ILE A 61 2.60 4.87 23.33
C ILE A 61 2.96 4.03 24.54
#